data_AF-A0A200I434-F1
#
_entry.id   AF-A0A200I434-F1
#
_cell.length_a   1.000
_cell.length_b   1.000
_cell.length_c   1.000
_cell.angle_alpha   90.00
_cell.angle_beta   90.00
_cell.angle_gamma   90.00
#
_symmetry.space_group_name_H-M   'P 1'
#
loop_
_entity.id
_entity.type
_entity.pdbx_description
1 polymer ?
#
loop_
_entity_poly.entity_id
_entity_poly.type
_entity_poly.pdbx_seq_one_letter_code
_entity_poly.pdbx_strand_id
1 'polypeptide(L)'
;MNTFFKTIQVNQLFLGLAYIILGLPLIIAPKNSLQLVITILSLVLLFFGAKNCYNAYRFKQRMGYYDSRMSSGIGLLIAALVVFFLSKLLLSFLPIIIGLGILISGISQLMMNLNIQQAVGHHIGSIIYSILIIIAGLTILLNPFTGVLVVIQFGGAILIVMGISAIINHFRYKNLNIF
;
A
#
# COMPACT_ATOMS: atom_id res chain seq x y z
N MET A 1 -41.27 9.01 5.14
CA MET A 1 -39.92 9.55 5.35
C MET A 1 -39.05 8.64 6.25
N ASN A 2 -39.30 7.32 6.28
CA ASN A 2 -38.64 6.39 7.23
C ASN A 2 -37.63 5.42 6.57
N THR A 3 -37.67 5.29 5.24
CA THR A 3 -36.76 4.41 4.49
C THR A 3 -35.38 5.02 4.31
N PHE A 4 -35.28 6.33 4.02
CA PHE A 4 -34.00 7.03 3.83
C PHE A 4 -33.10 7.03 5.07
N PHE A 5 -33.67 7.26 6.27
CA PHE A 5 -32.89 7.31 7.51
C PHE A 5 -32.46 5.92 8.00
N LYS A 6 -33.29 4.89 7.75
CA LYS A 6 -32.91 3.49 8.02
C LYS A 6 -31.75 3.05 7.12
N THR A 7 -31.73 3.50 5.86
CA THR A 7 -30.59 3.28 4.95
C THR A 7 -29.32 3.95 5.49
N ILE A 8 -29.37 5.17 6.02
CA ILE A 8 -28.20 5.87 6.58
C ILE A 8 -27.65 5.15 7.83
N GLN A 9 -28.52 4.70 8.74
CA GLN A 9 -28.09 3.96 9.94
C GLN A 9 -27.48 2.59 9.60
N VAL A 10 -28.12 1.81 8.73
CA VAL A 10 -27.58 0.52 8.26
C VAL A 10 -26.26 0.74 7.51
N ASN A 11 -26.14 1.83 6.75
CA ASN A 11 -24.90 2.17 6.04
C ASN A 11 -23.74 2.39 7.02
N GLN A 12 -23.93 3.05 8.16
CA GLN A 12 -22.83 3.28 9.13
C GLN A 12 -22.34 2.00 9.81
N LEU A 13 -23.24 1.08 10.17
CA LEU A 13 -22.84 -0.18 10.79
C LEU A 13 -22.14 -1.10 9.77
N PHE A 14 -22.64 -1.14 8.53
CA PHE A 14 -22.02 -1.89 7.44
C PHE A 14 -20.66 -1.32 7.05
N LEU A 15 -20.53 0.01 6.95
CA LEU A 15 -19.26 0.70 6.74
C LEU A 15 -18.26 0.43 7.87
N GLY A 16 -18.73 0.46 9.12
CA GLY A 16 -17.90 0.16 10.29
C GLY A 16 -17.33 -1.25 10.26
N LEU A 17 -18.17 -2.24 9.99
CA LEU A 17 -17.74 -3.64 9.81
C LEU A 17 -16.80 -3.78 8.62
N ALA A 18 -17.08 -3.14 7.49
CA ALA A 18 -16.22 -3.18 6.31
C ALA A 18 -14.81 -2.63 6.63
N TYR A 19 -14.71 -1.49 7.33
CA TYR A 19 -13.41 -0.95 7.73
C TYR A 19 -12.62 -1.87 8.65
N ILE A 20 -13.28 -2.56 9.60
CA ILE A 20 -12.61 -3.52 10.48
C ILE A 20 -12.14 -4.75 9.68
N ILE A 21 -13.00 -5.30 8.82
CA ILE A 21 -12.68 -6.48 7.99
C ILE A 21 -11.51 -6.17 7.04
N LEU A 22 -11.45 -4.97 6.49
CA LEU A 22 -10.34 -4.53 5.64
C LEU A 22 -9.08 -4.19 6.46
N GLY A 23 -9.25 -3.61 7.65
CA GLY A 23 -8.18 -3.19 8.55
C GLY A 23 -7.40 -4.33 9.20
N LEU A 24 -8.09 -5.40 9.61
CA LEU A 24 -7.48 -6.53 10.34
C LEU A 24 -6.33 -7.20 9.56
N PRO A 25 -6.52 -7.61 8.29
CA PRO A 25 -5.47 -8.25 7.50
C PRO A 25 -4.25 -7.34 7.30
N LEU A 26 -4.45 -6.02 7.21
CA LEU A 26 -3.36 -5.05 7.05
C LEU A 26 -2.44 -5.01 8.27
N ILE A 27 -2.98 -5.24 9.48
CA ILE A 27 -2.18 -5.26 10.72
C ILE A 27 -1.50 -6.63 10.90
N ILE A 28 -2.27 -7.71 10.77
CA ILE A 28 -1.81 -9.08 11.09
C ILE A 28 -0.81 -9.57 10.04
N ALA A 29 -1.08 -9.32 8.76
CA ALA A 29 -0.28 -9.81 7.65
C ALA A 29 -0.15 -8.73 6.56
N PRO A 30 0.56 -7.61 6.83
CA PRO A 30 0.67 -6.48 5.91
C PRO A 30 1.23 -6.89 4.54
N LYS A 31 2.18 -7.83 4.53
CA LYS A 31 2.81 -8.33 3.30
C LYS A 31 1.80 -9.06 2.41
N ASN A 32 1.05 -9.97 3.00
CA ASN A 32 0.03 -10.74 2.28
C ASN A 32 -1.10 -9.82 1.83
N SER A 33 -1.51 -8.86 2.65
CA SER A 33 -2.52 -7.86 2.31
C SER A 33 -2.11 -7.00 1.11
N LEU A 34 -0.87 -6.50 1.09
CA LEU A 34 -0.33 -5.77 -0.06
C LEU A 34 -0.33 -6.62 -1.33
N GLN A 35 0.12 -7.87 -1.21
CA GLN A 35 0.13 -8.81 -2.33
C GLN A 35 -1.27 -9.13 -2.84
N LEU A 36 -2.26 -9.27 -1.94
CA LEU A 36 -3.66 -9.45 -2.30
C LEU A 36 -4.20 -8.26 -3.07
N VAL A 37 -3.95 -7.03 -2.61
CA VAL A 37 -4.39 -5.80 -3.30
C VAL A 37 -3.82 -5.73 -4.71
N ILE A 38 -2.51 -5.98 -4.87
CA ILE A 38 -1.84 -6.02 -6.18
C ILE A 38 -2.47 -7.12 -7.07
N THR A 39 -2.71 -8.30 -6.50
CA THR A 39 -3.29 -9.43 -7.25
C THR A 39 -4.71 -9.13 -7.73
N ILE A 40 -5.55 -8.56 -6.87
CA ILE A 40 -6.91 -8.13 -7.22
C ILE A 40 -6.86 -7.08 -8.32
N LEU A 41 -6.01 -6.06 -8.19
CA LEU A 41 -5.86 -5.01 -9.19
C LEU A 41 -5.43 -5.57 -10.55
N SER A 42 -4.42 -6.45 -10.57
CA SER A 42 -3.98 -7.14 -11.78
C SER A 42 -5.08 -8.00 -12.40
N LEU A 43 -5.85 -8.75 -11.59
CA LEU A 43 -6.97 -9.56 -12.08
C LEU A 43 -8.07 -8.70 -12.69
N VAL A 44 -8.40 -7.57 -12.06
CA VAL A 44 -9.40 -6.62 -12.57
C VAL A 44 -8.96 -6.06 -13.93
N LEU A 45 -7.71 -5.62 -14.05
CA LEU A 45 -7.14 -5.15 -15.33
C LEU A 45 -7.18 -6.25 -16.40
N LEU A 46 -6.82 -7.48 -16.02
CA LEU A 46 -6.81 -8.63 -16.92
C LEU A 46 -8.23 -8.95 -17.41
N PHE A 47 -9.22 -8.92 -16.51
CA PHE A 47 -10.63 -9.14 -16.84
C PHE A 47 -11.16 -8.06 -17.82
N PHE A 48 -10.90 -6.78 -17.54
CA PHE A 48 -11.33 -5.70 -18.43
C PHE A 48 -10.60 -5.74 -19.77
N GLY A 49 -9.30 -6.05 -19.78
CA GLY A 49 -8.52 -6.24 -21.00
C GLY A 49 -9.07 -7.37 -21.86
N ALA A 50 -9.34 -8.53 -21.24
CA ALA A 50 -9.93 -9.68 -21.93
C ALA A 50 -11.33 -9.38 -22.48
N LYS A 51 -12.18 -8.68 -21.70
CA LYS A 51 -13.51 -8.25 -22.14
C LYS A 51 -13.43 -7.31 -23.34
N ASN A 52 -12.50 -6.35 -23.33
CA ASN A 52 -12.31 -5.42 -24.45
C ASN A 52 -11.80 -6.13 -25.71
N CYS A 53 -10.85 -7.06 -25.58
CA CYS A 53 -10.39 -7.89 -26.70
C CYS A 53 -11.53 -8.76 -27.28
N TYR A 54 -12.34 -9.39 -26.42
CA TYR A 54 -13.49 -10.19 -26.85
C TYR A 54 -14.52 -9.33 -27.61
N ASN A 55 -14.84 -8.16 -27.07
CA ASN A 55 -15.79 -7.24 -27.70
C ASN A 55 -15.25 -6.70 -29.03
N ALA A 56 -13.95 -6.40 -29.12
CA ALA A 56 -13.29 -5.97 -30.36
C ALA A 56 -13.30 -7.07 -31.43
N TYR A 57 -13.09 -8.33 -31.02
CA TYR A 57 -13.16 -9.47 -31.93
C TYR A 57 -14.59 -9.68 -32.47
N ARG A 58 -15.60 -9.57 -31.61
CA ARG A 58 -17.02 -9.62 -32.04
C ARG A 58 -17.38 -8.45 -32.96
N PHE A 59 -16.82 -7.26 -32.71
CA PHE A 59 -17.03 -6.11 -33.58
C PHE A 59 -16.38 -6.30 -34.95
N LYS A 60 -15.16 -6.85 -35.01
CA LYS A 60 -14.50 -7.21 -36.28
C LYS A 60 -15.34 -8.18 -37.10
N GLN A 61 -15.93 -9.20 -36.47
CA GLN A 61 -16.80 -10.15 -37.18
C GLN A 61 -18.03 -9.48 -37.82
N ARG A 62 -18.50 -8.35 -37.27
CA ARG A 62 -19.67 -7.62 -37.77
C ARG A 62 -19.32 -6.54 -38.79
N MET A 63 -18.21 -5.83 -38.60
CA MET A 63 -17.85 -4.62 -39.35
C MET A 63 -16.65 -4.79 -40.28
N GLY A 64 -15.93 -5.91 -40.21
CA GLY A 64 -14.78 -6.23 -41.07
C GLY A 64 -13.44 -5.62 -40.62
N TYR A 65 -13.42 -4.71 -39.65
CA TYR A 65 -12.19 -4.08 -39.13
C TYR A 65 -12.14 -4.06 -37.59
N TYR A 66 -10.95 -3.84 -37.04
CA TYR A 66 -10.74 -3.72 -35.58
C TYR A 66 -11.05 -2.29 -35.11
N ASP A 67 -11.86 -2.17 -34.06
CA ASP A 67 -12.14 -0.91 -33.35
C ASP A 67 -11.06 -0.62 -32.29
N SER A 68 -10.97 0.63 -31.84
CA SER A 68 -10.17 1.17 -30.72
C SER A 68 -10.25 0.36 -29.41
N ARG A 69 -11.28 -0.47 -29.26
CA ARG A 69 -11.42 -1.45 -28.16
C ARG A 69 -10.30 -2.50 -28.16
N MET A 70 -9.71 -2.81 -29.32
CA MET A 70 -8.62 -3.77 -29.43
C MET A 70 -7.33 -3.22 -28.81
N SER A 71 -6.97 -1.98 -29.12
CA SER A 71 -5.76 -1.34 -28.59
C SER A 71 -5.87 -1.10 -27.09
N SER A 72 -7.03 -0.65 -26.60
CA SER A 72 -7.28 -0.51 -25.17
C SER A 72 -7.29 -1.85 -24.44
N GLY A 73 -7.84 -2.91 -25.04
CA GLY A 73 -7.80 -4.27 -24.49
C GLY A 73 -6.37 -4.80 -24.33
N ILE A 74 -5.54 -4.67 -25.37
CA ILE A 74 -4.12 -5.06 -25.34
C ILE A 74 -3.36 -4.23 -24.30
N GLY A 75 -3.58 -2.91 -24.27
CA GLY A 75 -2.96 -2.02 -23.29
C GLY A 75 -3.28 -2.42 -21.84
N LEU A 76 -4.53 -2.78 -21.55
CA LEU A 76 -4.94 -3.26 -20.23
C LEU A 76 -4.32 -4.60 -19.86
N LEU A 77 -4.19 -5.53 -20.81
CA LEU A 77 -3.54 -6.82 -20.59
C LEU A 77 -2.03 -6.65 -20.30
N ILE A 78 -1.36 -5.78 -21.05
CA ILE A 78 0.04 -5.41 -20.79
C ILE A 78 0.16 -4.76 -19.42
N ALA A 79 -0.71 -3.80 -19.10
CA ALA A 79 -0.72 -3.14 -17.79
C ALA A 79 -0.93 -4.15 -16.65
N ALA A 80 -1.83 -5.14 -16.80
CA ALA A 80 -2.04 -6.18 -15.81
C ALA A 80 -0.77 -6.98 -15.52
N LEU A 81 -0.06 -7.40 -16.57
CA LEU A 81 1.22 -8.11 -16.49
C LEU A 81 2.30 -7.23 -15.85
N VAL A 82 2.45 -5.99 -16.34
CA VAL A 82 3.42 -5.03 -15.82
C VAL A 82 3.18 -4.80 -14.35
N VAL A 83 1.96 -4.49 -13.92
CA VAL A 83 1.66 -4.28 -12.50
C VAL A 83 1.98 -5.54 -11.69
N PHE A 84 1.61 -6.73 -12.15
CA PHE A 84 1.84 -7.97 -11.40
C PHE A 84 3.34 -8.28 -11.20
N PHE A 85 4.13 -8.20 -12.27
CA PHE A 85 5.56 -8.52 -12.23
C PHE A 85 6.39 -7.39 -11.63
N LEU A 86 6.13 -6.15 -12.06
CA LEU A 86 6.85 -4.98 -11.57
C LEU A 86 6.60 -4.77 -10.09
N SER A 87 5.39 -5.03 -9.60
CA SER A 87 5.12 -4.96 -8.16
C SER A 87 6.02 -5.93 -7.41
N LYS A 88 6.13 -7.21 -7.79
CA LYS A 88 7.06 -8.17 -7.12
C LYS A 88 8.53 -7.72 -7.15
N LEU A 89 8.95 -7.12 -8.26
CA LEU A 89 10.31 -6.60 -8.46
C LEU A 89 10.59 -5.38 -7.58
N LEU A 90 9.73 -4.36 -7.65
CA LEU A 90 9.80 -3.15 -6.82
C LEU A 90 9.76 -3.53 -5.36
N LEU A 91 8.91 -4.50 -5.03
CA LEU A 91 8.78 -5.02 -3.71
C LEU A 91 10.15 -5.51 -3.17
N SER A 92 10.82 -6.40 -3.88
CA SER A 92 12.07 -6.99 -3.38
C SER A 92 13.31 -6.11 -3.54
N PHE A 93 13.36 -5.26 -4.57
CA PHE A 93 14.62 -4.64 -5.01
C PHE A 93 14.82 -3.20 -4.53
N LEU A 94 13.76 -2.39 -4.46
CA LEU A 94 13.86 -0.97 -4.09
C LEU A 94 14.46 -0.76 -2.69
N PRO A 95 14.00 -1.47 -1.65
CA PRO A 95 14.51 -1.21 -0.31
C PRO A 95 15.95 -1.68 -0.13
N ILE A 96 16.43 -2.62 -0.94
CA ILE A 96 17.85 -3.03 -0.94
C ILE A 96 18.73 -1.87 -1.40
N ILE A 97 18.35 -1.19 -2.49
CA ILE A 97 19.08 -0.01 -2.98
C ILE A 97 19.07 1.10 -1.93
N ILE A 98 17.89 1.38 -1.35
CA ILE A 98 17.74 2.41 -0.32
C ILE A 98 18.57 2.06 0.93
N GLY A 99 18.50 0.80 1.40
CA GLY A 99 19.25 0.32 2.55
C GLY A 99 20.76 0.40 2.34
N LEU A 100 21.25 0.04 1.14
CA LEU A 100 22.66 0.20 0.78
C LEU A 100 23.08 1.68 0.78
N GLY A 101 22.27 2.57 0.19
CA GLY A 101 22.55 4.00 0.19
C GLY A 101 22.63 4.60 1.59
N ILE A 102 21.70 4.22 2.48
CA ILE A 102 21.69 4.64 3.89
C ILE A 102 22.92 4.08 4.62
N LEU A 103 23.28 2.81 4.40
CA LEU A 103 24.48 2.22 5.01
C LEU A 103 25.76 2.94 4.59
N ILE A 104 25.94 3.16 3.29
CA ILE A 104 27.12 3.86 2.76
C ILE A 104 27.20 5.26 3.38
N SER A 105 26.07 5.99 3.41
CA SER A 105 26.01 7.31 4.04
C SER A 105 26.36 7.27 5.54
N GLY A 106 25.84 6.28 6.27
CA GLY A 106 26.13 6.10 7.70
C GLY A 106 27.60 5.81 7.97
N ILE A 107 28.23 4.95 7.17
CA ILE A 107 29.66 4.64 7.26
C ILE A 107 30.50 5.87 6.92
N SER A 108 30.19 6.58 5.84
CA SER A 108 30.90 7.80 5.45
C SER A 108 30.81 8.88 6.54
N GLN A 109 29.63 9.10 7.11
CA GLN A 109 29.45 10.04 8.22
C GLN A 109 30.20 9.61 9.47
N LEU A 110 30.23 8.32 9.80
CA LEU A 110 30.98 7.81 10.94
C LEU A 110 32.49 8.10 10.77
N MET A 111 33.05 7.78 9.61
CA MET A 111 34.46 8.05 9.31
C MET A 111 34.79 9.54 9.38
N MET A 112 33.92 10.40 8.84
CA MET A 112 34.08 11.85 8.92
C MET A 112 34.04 12.35 10.37
N ASN A 113 33.08 11.89 11.16
CA ASN A 113 32.89 12.30 12.55
C ASN A 113 34.04 11.82 13.45
N LEU A 114 34.60 10.63 13.20
CA LEU A 114 35.79 10.13 13.90
C LEU A 114 37.03 10.98 13.58
N ASN A 115 37.22 11.38 12.31
CA ASN A 115 38.32 12.27 11.93
C ASN A 115 38.18 13.67 12.55
N ILE A 116 36.96 14.22 12.60
CA ILE A 116 36.69 15.52 13.24
C ILE A 116 36.92 15.43 14.75
N GLN A 117 36.51 14.34 15.40
CA GLN A 117 36.73 14.14 16.83
C GLN A 117 38.22 14.11 17.18
N GLN A 118 39.06 13.52 16.32
CA GLN A 118 40.51 13.54 16.47
C GLN A 118 41.10 14.95 16.31
N ALA A 119 40.46 15.84 15.54
CA ALA A 119 40.97 17.17 15.21
C ALA A 119 40.50 18.30 16.15
N VAL A 120 39.23 18.30 16.62
CA VAL A 120 38.61 19.46 17.30
C VAL A 120 38.01 19.11 18.67
N GLY A 121 37.95 17.83 19.05
CA GLY A 121 37.41 17.37 20.34
C GLY A 121 35.98 16.79 20.27
N HIS A 122 35.45 16.39 21.42
CA HIS A 122 34.35 15.42 21.57
C HIS A 122 33.00 15.82 20.92
N HIS A 123 32.66 15.16 19.81
CA HIS A 123 31.33 15.20 19.17
C HIS A 123 30.60 13.85 19.26
N ILE A 124 30.43 13.34 20.48
CA ILE A 124 29.83 12.02 20.75
C ILE A 124 28.41 11.90 20.15
N GLY A 125 27.62 12.99 20.17
CA GLY A 125 26.27 12.99 19.59
C GLY A 125 26.23 12.64 18.10
N SER A 126 27.17 13.17 17.31
CA SER A 126 27.24 12.91 15.87
C SER A 126 27.66 11.47 15.57
N ILE A 127 28.52 10.88 16.41
CA ILE A 127 28.94 9.47 16.29
C ILE A 127 27.78 8.53 16.61
N ILE A 128 27.03 8.81 17.69
CA ILE A 128 25.81 8.07 18.03
C ILE A 128 24.81 8.13 16.87
N TYR A 129 24.61 9.31 16.29
CA TYR A 129 23.73 9.47 15.14
C TYR A 129 24.20 8.64 13.92
N SER A 130 25.49 8.65 13.59
CA SER A 130 26.02 7.80 12.50
C SER A 130 25.83 6.31 12.77
N ILE A 131 26.01 5.86 14.01
CA ILE A 131 25.74 4.47 14.41
C ILE A 131 24.25 4.14 14.24
N LEU A 132 23.34 5.04 14.63
CA LEU A 132 21.91 4.85 14.42
C LEU A 132 21.55 4.73 12.92
N ILE A 133 22.16 5.54 12.06
CA ILE A 133 21.97 5.43 10.60
C ILE A 133 22.47 4.08 10.08
N ILE A 134 23.63 3.61 10.53
CA ILE A 134 24.16 2.30 10.14
C ILE A 134 23.20 1.19 10.57
N ILE A 135 22.70 1.23 11.81
CA ILE A 135 21.72 0.25 12.30
C ILE A 135 20.44 0.30 11.47
N ALA A 136 19.95 1.50 11.13
CA ALA A 136 18.76 1.67 10.29
C ALA A 136 18.97 1.07 8.89
N GLY A 137 20.10 1.36 8.24
CA GLY A 137 20.45 0.79 6.94
C GLY A 137 20.56 -0.73 6.98
N LEU A 138 21.19 -1.28 8.02
CA LEU A 138 21.32 -2.73 8.20
C LEU A 138 19.97 -3.39 8.44
N THR A 139 19.11 -2.77 9.25
CA THR A 139 17.74 -3.25 9.51
C THR A 139 16.92 -3.31 8.22
N ILE A 140 17.06 -2.31 7.35
CA ILE A 140 16.42 -2.29 6.03
C ILE A 140 17.02 -3.38 5.14
N LEU A 141 18.33 -3.64 5.14
CA LEU A 141 18.88 -4.72 4.33
C LEU A 141 18.46 -6.11 4.79
N LEU A 142 18.42 -6.34 6.11
CA LEU A 142 17.99 -7.61 6.68
C LEU A 142 16.48 -7.84 6.51
N ASN A 143 15.69 -6.76 6.54
CA ASN A 143 14.25 -6.79 6.29
C ASN A 143 13.84 -5.60 5.40
N PRO A 144 14.00 -5.72 4.06
CA PRO A 144 13.76 -4.63 3.09
C PRO A 144 12.35 -4.06 3.19
N PHE A 145 11.43 -4.89 3.66
CA PHE A 145 10.03 -4.54 3.72
C PHE A 145 9.58 -3.76 4.93
N THR A 146 10.37 -3.71 6.00
CA THR A 146 9.88 -3.27 7.31
C THR A 146 9.23 -1.89 7.24
N GLY A 147 9.86 -0.92 6.58
CA GLY A 147 9.31 0.44 6.48
C GLY A 147 7.95 0.50 5.78
N VAL A 148 7.83 -0.16 4.62
CA VAL A 148 6.57 -0.20 3.86
C VAL A 148 5.48 -0.93 4.65
N LEU A 149 5.81 -2.04 5.30
CA LEU A 149 4.86 -2.80 6.11
C LEU A 149 4.35 -1.99 7.30
N VAL A 150 5.21 -1.20 7.96
CA VAL A 150 4.81 -0.34 9.07
C VAL A 150 3.78 0.71 8.62
N VAL A 151 3.98 1.33 7.45
CA VAL A 151 3.00 2.29 6.90
C VAL A 151 1.66 1.61 6.62
N ILE A 152 1.69 0.39 6.08
CA ILE A 152 0.49 -0.41 5.81
C ILE A 152 -0.23 -0.79 7.11
N GLN A 153 0.51 -1.23 8.13
CA GLN A 153 -0.05 -1.56 9.45
C GLN A 153 -0.66 -0.33 10.10
N PHE A 154 -0.01 0.83 9.99
CA PHE A 154 -0.53 2.10 10.49
C PHE A 154 -1.84 2.47 9.77
N GLY A 155 -1.89 2.32 8.45
CA GLY A 155 -3.14 2.47 7.68
C GLY A 155 -4.23 1.49 8.13
N GLY A 156 -3.88 0.23 8.39
CA GLY A 156 -4.79 -0.77 8.96
C GLY A 156 -5.33 -0.36 10.33
N ALA A 157 -4.47 0.18 11.20
CA ALA A 157 -4.87 0.69 12.51
C ALA A 157 -5.85 1.86 12.39
N ILE A 158 -5.59 2.81 11.47
CA ILE A 158 -6.52 3.90 11.16
C ILE A 158 -7.88 3.36 10.71
N LEU A 159 -7.90 2.36 9.82
CA LEU A 159 -9.16 1.75 9.36
C LEU A 159 -9.94 1.12 10.52
N ILE A 160 -9.26 0.41 11.43
CA ILE A 160 -9.92 -0.15 12.61
C ILE A 160 -10.51 0.97 13.49
N VAL A 161 -9.77 2.04 13.74
CA VAL A 161 -10.26 3.19 14.51
C VAL A 161 -11.47 3.84 13.84
N MET A 162 -11.43 4.01 12.52
CA MET A 162 -12.57 4.50 11.74
C MET A 162 -13.77 3.56 11.83
N GLY A 163 -13.55 2.24 11.78
CA GLY A 163 -14.58 1.23 11.90
C GLY A 163 -15.27 1.24 13.26
N ILE A 164 -14.47 1.29 14.34
CA ILE A 164 -14.97 1.43 15.72
C ILE A 164 -15.77 2.72 15.87
N SER A 165 -15.25 3.85 15.35
CA SER A 165 -15.93 5.15 15.39
C SER A 165 -17.29 5.11 14.66
N ALA A 166 -17.36 4.48 13.49
CA ALA A 166 -18.61 4.32 12.74
C ALA A 166 -19.65 3.47 13.51
N ILE A 167 -19.22 2.40 14.17
CA ILE A 167 -20.09 1.56 15.00
C ILE A 167 -20.59 2.34 16.23
N ILE A 168 -19.70 3.05 16.93
CA ILE A 168 -20.08 3.90 18.07
C ILE A 168 -21.09 4.96 17.63
N ASN A 169 -20.85 5.62 16.50
CA ASN A 169 -21.76 6.62 15.96
C ASN A 169 -23.14 6.03 15.63
N HIS A 170 -23.20 4.83 15.04
CA HIS A 170 -24.47 4.14 14.81
C HIS A 170 -25.28 3.98 16.11
N PHE A 171 -24.65 3.50 17.19
CA PHE A 171 -25.33 3.37 18.49
C PHE A 171 -25.68 4.71 19.14
N ARG A 172 -24.83 5.72 18.98
CA ARG A 172 -25.06 7.07 19.52
C ARG A 172 -26.24 7.75 18.83
N TYR A 173 -26.37 7.65 17.50
CA TYR A 173 -27.52 8.16 16.76
C TYR A 173 -28.80 7.40 17.09
N LYS A 174 -28.71 6.11 17.42
CA LYS A 174 -29.86 5.31 17.90
C LYS A 174 -30.30 5.70 19.31
N ASN A 175 -29.37 6.04 20.22
CA ASN A 175 -29.69 6.41 21.60
C ASN A 175 -30.14 7.87 21.78
N LEU A 176 -29.72 8.79 20.89
CA LEU A 176 -30.05 10.21 21.02
C LEU A 176 -31.45 10.59 20.53
N ASN A 177 -32.26 9.66 20.00
CA ASN A 177 -33.61 9.94 19.47
C ASN A 177 -33.67 11.21 18.58
N ILE A 178 -32.60 11.48 17.81
CA ILE A 178 -32.61 12.59 16.84
C ILE A 178 -33.51 12.23 15.63
N PHE A 179 -34.08 11.01 15.59
CA PHE A 179 -35.21 10.60 14.77
C PHE A 179 -36.04 9.53 15.49
#